data_AF-A0A956YCK5-F1
#
_entry.id   AF-A0A956YCK5-F1
#
_cell.length_a   1.000
_cell.length_b   1.000
_cell.length_c   1.000
_cell.angle_alpha   90.00
_cell.angle_beta   90.00
_cell.angle_gamma   90.00
#
_symmetry.space_group_name_H-M   'P 1'
#
loop_
_entity.id
_entity.type
_entity.pdbx_description
1 polymer ?
#
loop_
_entity_poly.entity_id
_entity_poly.type
_entity_poly.pdbx_seq_one_letter_code
_entity_poly.pdbx_strand_id
1 'polypeptide(L)'
;MIHEKVDVLQRLVGTWEGYGQAEYPTIATTRYREVLTFRSHTDKPILQVEQKTWRLHTDLSESLLHWEFGFIRQIDEDRYDWTNTQNNGRVEVMRGRFLVEGQSMMGDFST
;
A
#
# COMPACT_ATOMS: atom_id res chain seq x y z
N MET A 1 -13.49 -15.56 -9.60
CA MET A 1 -12.57 -16.19 -10.57
C MET A 1 -11.34 -15.32 -10.64
N ILE A 2 -10.15 -15.90 -10.47
CA ILE A 2 -8.86 -15.21 -10.30
C ILE A 2 -8.15 -15.19 -11.67
N HIS A 3 -7.53 -14.08 -12.06
CA HIS A 3 -6.74 -14.01 -13.29
C HIS A 3 -5.34 -14.64 -13.08
N GLU A 4 -4.94 -15.57 -13.97
CA GLU A 4 -3.71 -16.37 -13.87
C GLU A 4 -2.38 -15.59 -13.79
N LYS A 5 -2.35 -14.31 -14.18
CA LYS A 5 -1.13 -13.47 -14.16
C LYS A 5 -0.90 -12.77 -12.83
N VAL A 6 -1.86 -12.82 -11.90
CA VAL A 6 -1.86 -12.04 -10.66
C VAL A 6 -1.07 -12.72 -9.54
N ASP A 7 -0.33 -13.80 -9.81
CA ASP A 7 0.19 -14.71 -8.77
C ASP A 7 1.01 -14.00 -7.67
N VAL A 8 1.85 -13.03 -8.06
CA VAL A 8 2.61 -12.22 -7.08
C VAL A 8 1.70 -11.28 -6.29
N LEU A 9 0.77 -10.58 -6.94
CA LEU A 9 -0.15 -9.65 -6.28
C LEU A 9 -1.16 -10.35 -5.37
N GLN A 10 -1.48 -11.64 -5.63
CA GLN A 10 -2.36 -12.42 -4.76
C GLN A 10 -1.82 -12.55 -3.34
N ARG A 11 -0.50 -12.52 -3.16
CA ARG A 11 0.15 -12.60 -1.84
C ARG A 11 -0.20 -11.42 -0.93
N LEU A 12 -0.61 -10.29 -1.50
CA LEU A 12 -1.00 -9.10 -0.76
C LEU A 12 -2.49 -9.05 -0.41
N VAL A 13 -3.33 -9.83 -1.11
CA VAL A 13 -4.79 -9.72 -0.99
C VAL A 13 -5.24 -9.98 0.44
N GLY A 14 -6.01 -9.06 0.98
CA GLY A 14 -6.50 -9.12 2.35
C GLY A 14 -6.48 -7.75 3.03
N THR A 15 -6.72 -7.79 4.34
CA THR A 15 -6.60 -6.63 5.21
C THR A 15 -5.46 -6.88 6.19
N TRP A 16 -4.54 -5.92 6.26
CA TRP A 16 -3.37 -5.92 7.12
C TRP A 16 -3.55 -4.79 8.12
N GLU A 17 -3.33 -5.07 9.39
CA GLU A 17 -3.42 -4.07 10.45
C GLU A 17 -2.20 -4.15 11.34
N GLY A 18 -1.69 -2.99 11.75
CA GLY A 18 -0.51 -2.89 12.58
C GLY A 18 -0.28 -1.49 13.12
N TYR A 19 0.94 -1.26 13.61
CA TYR A 19 1.37 -0.01 14.19
C TYR A 19 2.70 0.42 13.59
N GLY A 20 2.85 1.71 13.33
CA GLY A 20 4.06 2.30 12.77
C GLY A 20 4.52 3.54 13.53
N GLN A 21 5.66 4.07 13.09
CA GLN A 21 6.26 5.30 13.60
C GLN A 21 6.78 6.13 12.43
N ALA A 22 6.39 7.40 12.38
CA ALA A 22 6.87 8.36 11.40
C ALA A 22 7.91 9.30 12.05
N GLU A 23 9.01 9.54 11.34
CA GLU A 23 10.07 10.46 11.74
C GLU A 23 10.63 11.16 10.50
N TYR A 24 10.80 12.47 10.58
CA TYR A 24 11.42 13.29 9.54
C TYR A 24 12.04 14.53 10.19
N PRO A 25 13.13 15.12 9.66
CA PRO A 25 13.85 16.20 10.35
C PRO A 25 13.01 17.42 10.75
N THR A 26 11.88 17.65 10.06
CA THR A 26 11.00 18.80 10.31
C THR A 26 9.74 18.47 11.12
N ILE A 27 9.56 17.22 11.57
CA ILE A 27 8.38 16.81 12.34
C ILE A 27 8.79 16.04 13.59
N ALA A 28 7.96 16.11 14.65
CA ALA A 28 8.14 15.26 15.82
C ALA A 28 7.78 13.81 15.49
N THR A 29 8.50 12.86 16.10
CA THR A 29 8.21 11.43 16.04
C THR A 29 6.74 11.17 16.40
N THR A 30 6.01 10.52 15.50
CA THR A 30 4.57 10.24 15.66
C THR A 30 4.31 8.75 15.52
N ARG A 31 3.68 8.12 16.51
CA ARG A 31 3.18 6.74 16.42
C ARG A 31 1.77 6.72 15.83
N TYR A 32 1.48 5.71 15.03
CA TYR A 32 0.17 5.57 14.39
C TYR A 32 -0.26 4.10 14.31
N ARG A 33 -1.56 3.87 14.32
CA ARG A 33 -2.18 2.63 13.84
C ARG A 33 -2.36 2.72 12.33
N GLU A 34 -2.20 1.62 11.64
CA GLU A 34 -2.26 1.55 10.18
C GLU A 34 -3.09 0.34 9.73
N VAL A 35 -3.95 0.56 8.74
CA VAL A 35 -4.72 -0.49 8.07
C VAL A 35 -4.52 -0.37 6.57
N LEU A 36 -4.05 -1.46 5.95
CA LEU A 36 -3.98 -1.62 4.50
C LEU A 36 -5.01 -2.64 4.05
N THR A 37 -5.74 -2.33 2.98
CA THR A 37 -6.64 -3.27 2.33
C THR A 37 -6.26 -3.40 0.86
N PHE A 38 -5.95 -4.63 0.45
CA PHE A 38 -5.65 -5.00 -0.91
C PHE A 38 -6.79 -5.83 -1.48
N ARG A 39 -7.40 -5.39 -2.59
CA ARG A 39 -8.50 -6.10 -3.25
C ARG A 39 -8.14 -6.40 -4.69
N SER A 40 -8.17 -7.68 -5.07
CA SER A 40 -7.97 -8.09 -6.46
C SER A 40 -9.23 -7.87 -7.28
N HIS A 41 -9.04 -7.63 -8.58
CA HIS A 41 -10.13 -7.66 -9.56
C HIS A 41 -10.16 -9.03 -10.25
N THR A 42 -11.35 -9.55 -10.54
CA THR A 42 -11.51 -10.89 -11.13
C THR A 42 -10.95 -10.98 -12.54
N ASP A 43 -11.18 -9.94 -13.35
CA ASP A 43 -10.92 -9.99 -14.80
C ASP A 43 -9.80 -9.04 -15.25
N LYS A 44 -9.05 -8.45 -14.32
CA LYS A 44 -7.98 -7.49 -14.62
C LYS A 44 -6.78 -7.76 -13.72
N PRO A 45 -5.54 -7.66 -14.23
CA PRO A 45 -4.34 -7.84 -13.44
C PRO A 45 -4.03 -6.57 -12.61
N ILE A 46 -4.97 -6.20 -11.75
CA ILE A 46 -4.93 -5.02 -10.90
C ILE A 46 -5.23 -5.38 -9.45
N LEU A 47 -4.59 -4.65 -8.54
CA LEU A 47 -4.83 -4.69 -7.11
C LEU A 47 -5.22 -3.28 -6.66
N GLN A 48 -6.45 -3.12 -6.16
CA GLN A 48 -6.84 -1.91 -5.46
C GLN A 48 -6.11 -1.87 -4.12
N VAL A 49 -5.56 -0.72 -3.77
CA VAL A 49 -4.87 -0.45 -2.51
C VAL A 49 -5.60 0.67 -1.78
N GLU A 50 -5.94 0.46 -0.51
CA GLU A 50 -6.41 1.51 0.39
C GLU A 50 -5.61 1.43 1.69
N GLN A 51 -5.03 2.53 2.12
CA GLN A 51 -4.21 2.62 3.32
C GLN A 51 -4.71 3.79 4.17
N LYS A 52 -4.98 3.55 5.45
CA LYS A 52 -5.35 4.61 6.41
C LYS A 52 -4.47 4.51 7.64
N THR A 53 -4.01 5.67 8.10
CA THR A 53 -3.33 5.81 9.39
C THR A 53 -4.14 6.65 10.36
N TRP A 54 -4.02 6.33 11.64
CA TRP A 54 -4.60 7.09 12.74
C TRP A 54 -3.52 7.40 13.77
N ARG A 55 -3.43 8.66 14.18
CA ARG A 55 -2.58 9.06 15.31
C ARG A 55 -3.17 8.48 16.59
N LEU A 56 -2.30 7.89 17.41
CA LEU A 56 -2.64 7.43 18.75
C LEU A 56 -2.37 8.57 19.75
N HIS A 57 -3.41 9.02 20.44
CA HIS A 57 -3.30 10.03 21.48
C HIS A 57 -3.03 9.41 22.85
N THR A 58 -2.58 10.22 23.82
CA THR A 58 -2.27 9.74 25.18
C THR A 58 -3.50 9.25 25.94
N ASP A 59 -4.69 9.73 25.56
CA ASP A 59 -5.99 9.33 26.13
C ASP A 59 -6.59 8.10 25.42
N LEU A 60 -5.81 7.41 24.58
CA LEU A 60 -6.20 6.26 23.75
C LEU A 60 -7.23 6.59 22.65
N SER A 61 -7.56 7.87 22.43
CA SER A 61 -8.37 8.26 21.28
C SER A 61 -7.55 8.19 19.98
N GLU A 62 -8.26 8.10 18.85
CA GLU A 62 -7.68 8.08 17.52
C GLU A 62 -8.19 9.25 16.68
N SER A 63 -7.32 9.82 15.86
CA SER A 63 -7.69 10.77 14.80
C SER A 63 -7.05 10.38 13.48
N LEU A 64 -7.80 10.44 12.38
CA LEU A 64 -7.27 10.18 11.03
C LEU A 64 -6.04 11.07 10.77
N LEU A 65 -4.92 10.44 10.41
CA LEU A 65 -3.66 11.12 10.16
C LEU A 65 -3.40 11.27 8.66
N HIS A 66 -3.38 10.15 7.94
CA HIS A 66 -3.17 10.09 6.50
C HIS A 66 -4.07 9.01 5.91
N TRP A 67 -4.52 9.24 4.68
CA TRP A 67 -5.27 8.28 3.90
C TRP A 67 -4.82 8.34 2.45
N GLU A 68 -4.49 7.18 1.90
CA GLU A 68 -4.21 7.02 0.48
C GLU A 68 -4.96 5.86 -0.15
N PHE A 69 -5.10 5.98 -1.47
CA PHE A 69 -5.87 5.06 -2.28
C PHE A 69 -5.31 4.98 -3.69
N GLY A 70 -5.30 3.79 -4.27
CA GLY A 70 -4.68 3.59 -5.56
C GLY A 70 -4.87 2.22 -6.17
N PHE A 71 -4.09 1.98 -7.21
CA PHE A 71 -4.05 0.71 -7.92
C PHE A 71 -2.61 0.33 -8.22
N ILE A 72 -2.27 -0.94 -7.98
CA ILE A 72 -1.09 -1.59 -8.55
C ILE A 72 -1.55 -2.39 -9.76
N ARG A 73 -0.99 -2.12 -10.93
CA ARG A 73 -1.31 -2.77 -12.20
C ARG A 73 -0.08 -3.46 -12.74
N GLN A 74 -0.21 -4.73 -13.07
CA GLN A 74 0.81 -5.45 -13.81
C GLN A 74 0.80 -5.02 -15.29
N ILE A 75 1.96 -4.62 -15.81
CA ILE A 75 2.14 -4.15 -17.18
C ILE A 75 2.59 -5.30 -18.09
N ASP A 76 3.50 -6.12 -17.60
CA ASP A 76 3.93 -7.39 -18.20
C ASP A 76 4.44 -8.37 -17.12
N GLU A 77 5.28 -9.34 -17.45
CA GLU A 77 5.66 -10.43 -16.53
C GLU A 77 6.29 -9.93 -15.22
N ASP A 78 7.14 -8.90 -15.26
CA ASP A 78 7.89 -8.42 -14.10
C ASP A 78 7.72 -6.91 -13.80
N ARG A 79 7.01 -6.14 -14.64
CA ARG A 79 6.81 -4.70 -14.44
C ARG A 79 5.42 -4.33 -13.93
N TYR A 80 5.39 -3.36 -13.01
CA TYR A 80 4.19 -2.88 -12.36
C TYR A 80 4.16 -1.35 -12.31
N ASP A 81 2.98 -0.77 -12.53
CA ASP A 81 2.67 0.62 -12.22
C ASP A 81 1.86 0.68 -10.92
N TRP A 82 2.18 1.59 -10.01
CA TRP A 82 1.37 1.90 -8.84
C TRP A 82 0.95 3.37 -8.87
N THR A 83 -0.32 3.61 -9.15
CA THR A 83 -0.94 4.94 -9.08
C THR A 83 -1.53 5.15 -7.70
N ASN A 84 -1.20 6.24 -7.02
CA ASN A 84 -1.61 6.52 -5.65
C ASN A 84 -2.08 7.98 -5.49
N THR A 85 -3.20 8.21 -4.82
CA THR A 85 -3.67 9.54 -4.41
C THR A 85 -3.76 9.62 -2.90
N GLN A 86 -3.36 10.76 -2.34
CA GLN A 86 -3.28 10.99 -0.90
C GLN A 86 -4.24 12.11 -0.47
N ASN A 87 -4.80 12.02 0.74
CA ASN A 87 -5.76 12.99 1.28
C ASN A 87 -5.21 14.41 1.48
N ASN A 88 -3.90 14.61 1.30
CA ASN A 88 -3.22 15.91 1.32
C ASN A 88 -3.12 16.56 -0.08
N GLY A 89 -3.67 15.94 -1.13
CA GLY A 89 -3.65 16.44 -2.50
C GLY A 89 -2.44 15.99 -3.34
N ARG A 90 -1.56 15.14 -2.79
CA ARG A 90 -0.45 14.53 -3.54
C ARG A 90 -0.95 13.36 -4.38
N VAL A 91 -0.38 13.22 -5.58
CA VAL A 91 -0.55 12.07 -6.45
C VAL A 91 0.83 11.54 -6.83
N GLU A 92 0.98 10.22 -6.84
CA GLU A 92 2.22 9.54 -7.23
C GLU A 92 1.91 8.48 -8.29
N VAL A 93 2.84 8.33 -9.23
CA VAL A 93 2.86 7.21 -10.18
C VAL A 93 4.21 6.56 -10.05
N MET A 94 4.26 5.43 -9.37
CA MET A 94 5.47 4.66 -9.17
C MET A 94 5.57 3.54 -10.20
N ARG A 95 6.77 3.26 -10.68
CA ARG A 95 7.06 2.15 -11.60
C ARG A 95 8.14 1.26 -11.03
N GLY A 96 7.95 -0.05 -11.14
CA GLY A 96 8.80 -0.98 -10.43
C GLY A 96 8.53 -2.43 -10.74
N ARG A 97 9.11 -3.27 -9.89
CA ARG A 97 9.02 -4.74 -9.94
C ARG A 97 8.89 -5.32 -8.55
N PHE A 98 8.35 -6.54 -8.48
CA PHE A 98 8.37 -7.35 -7.27
C PHE A 98 9.41 -8.46 -7.38
N LEU A 99 10.14 -8.71 -6.29
CA LEU A 99 11.01 -9.87 -6.12
C LEU A 99 10.42 -10.75 -5.01
N VAL A 100 10.32 -12.06 -5.27
CA VAL A 100 9.72 -13.02 -4.33
C VAL A 100 10.75 -14.06 -3.94
N GLU A 101 11.00 -14.19 -2.64
CA GLU A 101 11.93 -15.17 -2.05
C GLU A 101 11.23 -15.92 -0.91
N GLY A 102 10.72 -17.11 -1.21
CA GLY A 102 9.95 -17.91 -0.24
C GLY A 102 8.67 -17.19 0.22
N GLN A 103 8.66 -16.76 1.49
CA GLN A 103 7.56 -16.00 2.09
C GLN A 103 7.78 -14.48 2.02
N SER A 104 8.98 -14.03 1.64
CA SER A 104 9.30 -12.61 1.53
C SER A 104 8.97 -12.08 0.15
N MET A 105 8.49 -10.84 0.11
CA MET A 105 8.28 -10.10 -1.13
C MET A 105 8.84 -8.68 -0.98
N MET A 106 9.63 -8.24 -1.95
CA MET A 106 10.21 -6.90 -2.01
C MET A 106 9.67 -6.16 -3.23
N GLY A 107 9.09 -4.99 -3.02
CA GLY A 107 8.74 -4.06 -4.09
C GLY A 107 9.84 -3.03 -4.30
N ASP A 108 10.42 -2.98 -5.49
CA ASP A 108 11.40 -1.97 -5.90
C ASP A 108 10.73 -1.00 -6.87
N PHE A 109 10.33 0.17 -6.37
CA PHE A 109 9.51 1.15 -7.07
C PHE A 109 10.15 2.54 -7.03
N SER A 110 10.00 3.29 -8.12
CA SER A 110 10.47 4.68 -8.24
C SER A 110 9.36 5.57 -8.80
N THR A 111 9.23 6.78 -8.27
CA THR A 111 8.31 7.83 -8.76
C THR A 111 8.89 8.57 -9.96
#